data_AF-A0A822CUR3-F1
#
_entry.id   AF-A0A822CUR3-F1
#
_cell.length_a   1.000
_cell.length_b   1.000
_cell.length_c   1.000
_cell.angle_alpha   90.00
_cell.angle_beta   90.00
_cell.angle_gamma   90.00
#
_symmetry.space_group_name_H-M   'P 1'
#
loop_
_entity.id
_entity.type
_entity.pdbx_description
1 polymer ?
#
loop_
_entity_poly.entity_id
_entity_poly.type
_entity_poly.pdbx_seq_one_letter_code
_entity_poly.pdbx_strand_id
1 'polypeptide(L)'
;NAEDNTYDCTIVPCLRIELNHDYILLSNNEQGLRATDVLAICSLAVSTKNIEQKHIGEKGVGFKSVFAASDQPMLISHAWKFYFKVPGVDAMSYITPLWVENIPECISNRREEKIIIIEKQAIGPTKLDIQPNVIFENCNFMNLTGSINQLCTLTGYNTFRVYACNVDVPSSIEQRRTPTTLLIMAFPCEKDYYLTRNVYTGLPVCDLGFNFMFNADFHLVTSRENVRENVQFNAYLRDNLAVLFVYLILNDSDLRKDISRYCPSSDTHQVKHSSWWLVMIDRINALITKYLSVLFDIKTGEHVHLKHMIQYNP
;
A
#
# COMPACT_ATOMS: atom_id res chain seq x y z
N ASN A 1 1.55 6.67 -16.46
CA ASN A 1 1.73 8.04 -16.97
C ASN A 1 2.95 8.24 -17.86
N ALA A 2 4.05 7.48 -17.74
CA ALA A 2 5.19 7.66 -18.65
C ALA A 2 4.83 7.44 -20.14
N GLU A 3 3.71 6.76 -20.41
CA GLU A 3 3.11 6.52 -21.73
C GLU A 3 2.53 7.79 -22.39
N ASP A 4 2.21 8.83 -21.61
CA ASP A 4 1.67 10.10 -22.14
C ASP A 4 2.77 11.16 -22.39
N ASN A 5 4.03 10.79 -22.18
CA ASN A 5 5.16 11.69 -22.30
C ASN A 5 5.51 11.91 -23.78
N THR A 6 5.93 13.14 -24.11
CA THR A 6 6.39 13.48 -25.47
C THR A 6 7.89 13.69 -25.46
N TYR A 7 8.61 12.99 -26.35
CA TYR A 7 10.06 13.06 -26.47
C TYR A 7 10.45 13.57 -27.85
N ASP A 8 11.60 14.22 -27.95
CA ASP A 8 12.20 14.54 -29.24
C ASP A 8 12.61 13.26 -29.99
N CYS A 9 12.53 13.25 -31.31
CA CYS A 9 12.90 12.07 -32.11
C CYS A 9 14.40 11.74 -32.04
N THR A 10 15.22 12.66 -31.54
CA THR A 10 16.67 12.53 -31.41
C THR A 10 17.14 12.04 -30.03
N ILE A 11 16.25 11.95 -29.04
CA ILE A 11 16.60 11.57 -27.66
C ILE A 11 16.04 10.18 -27.32
N VAL A 12 16.77 9.44 -26.47
CA VAL A 12 16.28 8.18 -25.92
C VAL A 12 15.42 8.49 -24.68
N PRO A 13 14.14 8.09 -24.64
CA PRO A 13 13.29 8.26 -23.47
C PRO A 13 13.89 7.58 -22.23
N CYS A 14 13.93 8.31 -21.12
CA CYS A 14 14.48 7.85 -19.86
C CYS A 14 13.55 8.21 -18.70
N LEU A 15 13.27 7.24 -17.83
CA LEU A 15 12.63 7.44 -16.53
C LEU A 15 13.64 7.06 -15.45
N ARG A 16 13.83 7.95 -14.49
CA ARG A 16 14.69 7.75 -13.33
C ARG A 16 13.85 7.80 -12.06
N ILE A 17 14.13 6.87 -11.15
CA ILE A 17 13.50 6.79 -9.83
C ILE A 17 14.62 6.80 -8.79
N GLU A 18 14.64 7.81 -7.92
CA GLU A 18 15.61 7.92 -6.84
C GLU A 18 14.91 7.90 -5.48
N LEU A 19 15.37 7.01 -4.61
CA LEU A 19 14.84 6.83 -3.27
C LEU A 19 15.80 7.51 -2.28
N ASN A 20 15.33 8.56 -1.60
CA ASN A 20 16.05 9.21 -0.50
C ASN A 20 15.41 8.85 0.85
N HIS A 21 16.02 9.20 1.97
CA HIS A 21 15.43 8.91 3.28
C HIS A 21 14.04 9.55 3.43
N ASP A 22 13.89 10.80 2.97
CA ASP A 22 12.70 11.62 3.23
C ASP A 22 11.82 11.86 1.99
N TYR A 23 12.22 11.42 0.80
CA TYR A 23 11.41 11.60 -0.42
C TYR A 23 11.70 10.56 -1.51
N ILE A 24 10.77 10.44 -2.44
CA ILE A 24 10.90 9.73 -3.71
C ILE A 24 10.95 10.78 -4.82
N LEU A 25 11.97 10.67 -5.68
CA LEU A 25 12.14 11.51 -6.85
C LEU A 25 11.87 10.68 -8.10
N LEU A 26 10.91 11.13 -8.92
CA LEU A 26 10.66 10.58 -10.25
C LEU A 26 11.05 11.63 -11.27
N SER A 27 11.99 11.34 -12.16
CA SER A 27 12.38 12.26 -13.23
C SER A 27 12.38 11.62 -14.61
N ASN A 28 12.04 12.40 -15.63
CA ASN A 28 12.13 11.96 -17.02
C ASN A 28 12.57 13.11 -17.94
N ASN A 29 13.11 12.74 -19.10
CA ASN A 29 13.64 13.67 -20.10
C ASN A 29 12.61 14.01 -21.20
N GLU A 30 11.33 14.05 -20.88
CA GLU A 30 10.31 14.50 -21.83
C GLU A 30 10.44 16.01 -22.14
N GLN A 31 9.77 16.50 -23.19
CA GLN A 31 9.78 17.92 -23.58
C GLN A 31 9.11 18.88 -22.58
N GLY A 32 8.66 18.35 -21.45
CA GLY A 32 7.96 19.05 -20.39
C GLY A 32 6.45 19.19 -20.58
N LEU A 33 5.82 19.82 -19.59
CA LEU A 33 4.38 20.00 -19.55
C LEU A 33 3.91 21.17 -20.42
N ARG A 34 2.84 20.95 -21.15
CA ARG A 34 2.08 21.99 -21.84
C ARG A 34 1.00 22.54 -20.90
N ALA A 35 0.48 23.73 -21.22
CA ALA A 35 -0.62 24.32 -20.45
C ALA A 35 -1.84 23.39 -20.35
N THR A 36 -2.17 22.65 -21.42
CA THR A 36 -3.24 21.64 -21.42
C THR A 36 -2.98 20.50 -20.45
N ASP A 37 -1.72 20.08 -20.30
CA ASP A 37 -1.34 19.00 -19.39
C ASP A 37 -1.48 19.48 -17.92
N VAL A 38 -1.06 20.71 -17.63
CA VAL A 38 -1.23 21.33 -16.30
C VAL A 38 -2.71 21.50 -15.94
N LEU A 39 -3.53 21.98 -16.88
CA LEU A 39 -4.98 22.10 -16.70
C LEU A 39 -5.64 20.74 -16.42
N ALA A 40 -5.20 19.68 -17.08
CA ALA A 40 -5.74 18.33 -16.88
C ALA A 40 -5.30 17.71 -15.54
N ILE A 41 -4.10 18.05 -15.04
CA ILE A 41 -3.66 17.72 -13.69
C ILE A 41 -4.51 18.48 -12.64
N CYS A 42 -4.81 19.75 -12.92
CA CYS A 42 -5.52 20.68 -12.03
C CYS A 42 -7.05 20.67 -12.20
N SER A 43 -7.63 19.67 -12.88
CA SER A 43 -9.08 19.57 -13.06
C SER A 43 -9.68 18.52 -12.12
N LEU A 44 -10.90 18.77 -11.60
CA LEU A 44 -11.74 17.70 -11.07
C LEU A 44 -12.08 16.77 -12.24
N ALA A 45 -12.17 15.46 -12.00
CA ALA A 45 -12.55 14.50 -13.02
C ALA A 45 -14.00 14.74 -13.46
N VAL A 46 -14.23 15.72 -14.34
CA VAL A 46 -15.43 15.81 -15.15
C VAL A 46 -15.17 14.88 -16.32
N SER A 47 -15.69 13.64 -16.23
CA SER A 47 -15.62 12.70 -17.33
C SER A 47 -16.31 13.34 -18.53
N THR A 48 -15.53 13.91 -19.44
CA THR A 48 -16.06 14.40 -20.71
C THR A 48 -15.91 13.24 -21.67
N LYS A 49 -16.87 12.29 -21.63
CA LYS A 49 -17.04 11.31 -22.69
C LYS A 49 -17.45 12.07 -23.96
N ASN A 50 -16.48 12.67 -24.65
CA ASN A 50 -16.62 13.06 -26.04
C ASN A 50 -16.14 11.88 -26.89
N ILE A 51 -17.08 11.36 -27.67
CA ILE A 51 -17.07 10.05 -28.31
C ILE A 51 -16.10 9.92 -29.50
N GLU A 52 -15.28 10.93 -29.83
CA GLU A 52 -14.62 10.95 -31.15
C GLU A 52 -13.10 11.16 -31.23
N GLN A 53 -12.33 11.06 -30.13
CA GLN A 53 -10.87 11.03 -30.27
C GLN A 53 -10.20 9.87 -29.53
N LYS A 54 -9.56 9.02 -30.34
CA LYS A 54 -8.89 7.77 -29.99
C LYS A 54 -7.53 8.03 -29.33
N HIS A 55 -7.52 8.71 -28.19
CA HIS A 55 -6.36 8.80 -27.31
C HIS A 55 -6.69 8.11 -25.98
N ILE A 56 -6.03 6.98 -25.71
CA ILE A 56 -6.28 6.08 -24.57
C ILE A 56 -5.52 6.59 -23.32
N GLY A 57 -5.57 7.90 -23.08
CA GLY A 57 -4.84 8.54 -21.98
C GLY A 57 -5.49 9.85 -21.59
N GLU A 58 -6.31 9.84 -20.54
CA GLU A 58 -6.69 11.07 -19.83
C GLU A 58 -5.54 11.44 -18.88
N LYS A 59 -4.63 12.31 -19.33
CA LYS A 59 -3.62 12.92 -18.46
C LYS A 59 -4.32 13.54 -17.25
N GLY A 60 -4.04 13.03 -16.06
CA GLY A 60 -4.62 13.55 -14.81
C GLY A 60 -5.09 12.45 -13.86
N VAL A 61 -5.71 11.37 -14.35
CA VAL A 61 -6.18 10.26 -13.50
C VAL A 61 -5.01 9.51 -12.88
N GLY A 62 -4.01 9.13 -13.69
CA GLY A 62 -2.85 8.42 -13.16
C GLY A 62 -1.88 9.32 -12.38
N PHE A 63 -1.91 10.64 -12.57
CA PHE A 63 -1.06 11.55 -11.78
C PHE A 63 -1.57 11.63 -10.35
N LYS A 64 -2.89 11.69 -10.18
CA LYS A 64 -3.53 11.78 -8.85
C LYS A 64 -3.21 10.60 -7.93
N SER A 65 -2.69 9.49 -8.46
CA SER A 65 -2.15 8.40 -7.63
C SER A 65 -1.03 8.84 -6.69
N VAL A 66 -0.30 9.92 -6.99
CA VAL A 66 0.75 10.46 -6.09
C VAL A 66 0.18 10.97 -4.77
N PHE A 67 -1.09 11.36 -4.73
CA PHE A 67 -1.77 11.77 -3.50
C PHE A 67 -2.04 10.59 -2.55
N ALA A 68 -1.95 9.35 -3.02
CA ALA A 68 -1.96 8.19 -2.13
C ALA A 68 -0.65 8.03 -1.34
N ALA A 69 0.41 8.74 -1.76
CA ALA A 69 1.74 8.62 -1.18
C ALA A 69 2.27 9.91 -0.54
N SER A 70 1.65 11.08 -0.78
CA SER A 70 2.05 12.36 -0.21
C SER A 70 0.92 13.41 -0.30
N ASP A 71 0.77 14.27 0.71
CA ASP A 71 -0.13 15.44 0.66
C ASP A 71 0.46 16.65 -0.03
N GLN A 72 1.79 16.63 -0.20
CA GLN A 72 2.55 17.71 -0.78
C GLN A 72 3.38 17.26 -1.99
N PRO A 73 2.76 16.58 -2.98
CA PRO A 73 3.49 16.21 -4.18
C PRO A 73 3.89 17.48 -4.93
N MET A 74 5.17 17.60 -5.21
CA MET A 74 5.72 18.73 -5.97
C MET A 74 6.02 18.29 -7.39
N LEU A 75 5.67 19.15 -8.35
CA LEU A 75 5.88 18.96 -9.77
C LEU A 75 6.69 20.12 -10.34
N ILE A 76 7.76 19.78 -11.04
CA ILE A 76 8.64 20.73 -11.71
C ILE A 76 8.82 20.28 -13.15
N SER A 77 8.53 21.18 -14.10
CA SER A 77 8.71 20.96 -15.53
C SER A 77 8.94 22.30 -16.22
N HIS A 78 10.21 22.62 -16.49
CA HIS A 78 10.63 23.91 -17.03
C HIS A 78 10.03 25.12 -16.26
N ALA A 79 9.14 25.89 -16.89
CA ALA A 79 8.48 27.05 -16.30
C ALA A 79 7.39 26.67 -15.27
N TRP A 80 6.89 25.45 -15.31
CA TRP A 80 5.85 24.96 -14.41
C TRP A 80 6.48 24.41 -13.14
N LYS A 81 6.41 25.16 -12.04
CA LYS A 81 6.99 24.77 -10.75
C LYS A 81 5.95 24.98 -9.67
N PHE A 82 5.24 23.93 -9.34
CA PHE A 82 4.17 24.00 -8.37
C PHE A 82 4.13 22.73 -7.54
N TYR A 83 3.55 22.83 -6.36
CA TYR A 83 3.19 21.70 -5.55
C TYR A 83 1.71 21.76 -5.27
N PHE A 84 1.12 20.60 -5.03
CA PHE A 84 -0.21 20.56 -4.46
C PHE A 84 -0.07 20.54 -2.96
N LYS A 85 -1.02 21.16 -2.27
CA LYS A 85 -1.15 21.00 -0.83
C LYS A 85 -2.60 20.74 -0.56
N VAL A 86 -2.86 19.63 0.11
CA VAL A 86 -4.17 19.27 0.61
C VAL A 86 -4.41 20.01 1.96
N PRO A 87 -5.35 20.98 2.08
CA PRO A 87 -5.83 21.54 3.33
C PRO A 87 -7.12 20.82 3.74
N GLY A 88 -7.24 20.53 5.04
CA GLY A 88 -8.37 19.76 5.61
C GLY A 88 -9.74 20.47 5.65
N VAL A 89 -10.04 21.43 4.77
CA VAL A 89 -11.31 22.20 4.83
C VAL A 89 -12.02 22.38 3.47
N ASP A 90 -11.30 22.39 2.33
CA ASP A 90 -11.90 22.60 1.01
C ASP A 90 -11.54 21.46 0.03
N ALA A 91 -12.56 20.80 -0.51
CA ALA A 91 -12.44 19.70 -1.47
C ALA A 91 -11.78 20.12 -2.80
N MET A 92 -11.73 21.41 -3.12
CA MET A 92 -11.14 21.95 -4.36
C MET A 92 -9.61 22.09 -4.34
N SER A 93 -8.99 21.78 -3.21
CA SER A 93 -7.57 22.03 -2.98
C SER A 93 -6.62 20.97 -3.54
N TYR A 94 -7.12 19.76 -3.79
CA TYR A 94 -6.40 18.66 -4.46
C TYR A 94 -6.03 18.95 -5.92
N ILE A 95 -6.60 20.02 -6.47
CA ILE A 95 -6.45 20.40 -7.86
C ILE A 95 -5.95 21.84 -8.02
N THR A 96 -5.74 22.57 -6.93
CA THR A 96 -5.25 23.94 -6.96
C THR A 96 -3.73 23.93 -6.75
N PRO A 97 -2.92 24.23 -7.79
CA PRO A 97 -1.48 24.24 -7.66
C PRO A 97 -1.00 25.49 -6.89
N LEU A 98 -0.05 25.30 -5.98
CA LEU A 98 0.67 26.37 -5.30
C LEU A 98 2.05 26.51 -5.94
N TRP A 99 2.43 27.72 -6.34
CA TRP A 99 3.72 27.95 -6.98
C TRP A 99 4.89 27.75 -6.00
N VAL A 100 5.95 27.12 -6.49
CA VAL A 100 7.18 26.90 -5.74
C VAL A 100 8.04 28.16 -5.83
N GLU A 101 8.29 28.82 -4.70
CA GLU A 101 9.18 29.98 -4.62
C GLU A 101 10.66 29.57 -4.64
N ASN A 102 11.00 28.50 -3.90
CA ASN A 102 12.37 28.00 -3.77
C ASN A 102 12.45 26.54 -4.22
N ILE A 103 13.24 26.29 -5.25
CA ILE A 103 13.50 24.94 -5.75
C ILE A 103 14.43 24.22 -4.76
N PRO A 104 14.10 23.01 -4.28
CA PRO A 104 14.98 22.24 -3.41
C PRO A 104 16.38 22.03 -4.01
N GLU A 105 17.42 22.15 -3.18
CA GLU A 105 18.82 22.03 -3.63
C GLU A 105 19.08 20.71 -4.36
N CYS A 106 18.43 19.61 -3.94
CA CYS A 106 18.59 18.28 -4.52
C CYS A 106 18.24 18.19 -6.02
N ILE A 107 17.52 19.17 -6.57
CA ILE A 107 17.12 19.22 -7.98
C ILE A 107 17.52 20.52 -8.70
N SER A 108 18.26 21.40 -8.03
CA SER A 108 18.72 22.69 -8.56
C SER A 108 19.48 22.59 -9.89
N ASN A 109 20.20 21.48 -10.10
CA ASN A 109 21.01 21.20 -11.30
C ASN A 109 20.24 20.47 -12.42
N ARG A 110 18.95 20.14 -12.24
CA ARG A 110 18.17 19.29 -13.17
C ARG A 110 17.03 20.05 -13.84
N ARG A 111 17.32 21.24 -14.37
CA ARG A 111 16.30 22.21 -14.83
C ARG A 111 15.53 21.79 -16.09
N GLU A 112 16.07 20.86 -16.86
CA GLU A 112 15.47 20.41 -18.12
C GLU A 112 14.61 19.14 -17.97
N GLU A 113 14.64 18.49 -16.81
CA GLU A 113 13.84 17.29 -16.56
C GLU A 113 12.46 17.67 -16.01
N LYS A 114 11.45 16.87 -16.35
CA LYS A 114 10.23 16.85 -15.54
C LYS A 114 10.50 16.01 -14.31
N ILE A 115 10.24 16.60 -13.15
CA ILE A 115 10.52 16.04 -11.84
C ILE A 115 9.24 16.03 -11.01
N ILE A 116 8.97 14.89 -10.37
CA ILE A 116 7.94 14.75 -9.34
C ILE A 116 8.65 14.36 -8.04
N ILE A 117 8.42 15.14 -6.99
CA ILE A 117 8.90 14.86 -5.63
C ILE A 117 7.70 14.45 -4.78
N ILE A 118 7.84 13.31 -4.13
CA ILE A 118 6.85 12.73 -3.21
C ILE A 118 7.52 12.65 -1.85
N GLU A 119 7.07 13.43 -0.89
CA GLU A 119 7.58 13.37 0.49
C GLU A 119 7.23 12.00 1.10
N LYS A 120 8.22 11.34 1.71
CA LYS A 120 8.03 10.06 2.41
C LYS A 120 7.45 10.32 3.79
N GLN A 121 6.24 9.82 4.03
CA GLN A 121 5.64 9.83 5.35
C GLN A 121 5.99 8.53 6.08
N ALA A 122 7.20 8.46 6.65
CA ALA A 122 7.64 7.34 7.50
C ALA A 122 7.80 7.81 8.95
N ILE A 123 7.05 7.21 9.88
CA ILE A 123 7.20 7.42 11.32
C ILE A 123 7.91 6.20 11.91
N GLY A 124 9.23 6.08 11.75
CA GLY A 124 10.03 5.11 12.51
C GLY A 124 9.61 3.62 12.44
N PRO A 125 10.34 2.74 13.16
CA PRO A 125 10.04 1.32 13.19
C PRO A 125 8.84 1.00 14.10
N THR A 126 8.12 -0.10 13.85
CA THR A 126 7.28 -0.70 14.89
C THR A 126 8.16 -1.35 15.97
N LYS A 127 7.55 -1.91 17.02
CA LYS A 127 8.27 -2.73 18.01
C LYS A 127 8.75 -4.08 17.45
N LEU A 128 8.40 -4.41 16.21
CA LEU A 128 8.84 -5.63 15.55
C LEU A 128 10.14 -5.37 14.79
N ASP A 129 11.25 -5.88 15.31
CA ASP A 129 12.54 -5.86 14.63
C ASP A 129 12.50 -6.66 13.32
N ILE A 130 13.40 -6.33 12.40
CA ILE A 130 13.57 -7.07 11.13
C ILE A 130 13.89 -8.54 11.43
N GLN A 131 13.05 -9.44 10.93
CA GLN A 131 13.25 -10.88 11.02
C GLN A 131 13.59 -11.46 9.63
N PRO A 132 14.81 -11.96 9.39
CA PRO A 132 15.23 -12.38 8.05
C PRO A 132 14.53 -13.65 7.57
N ASN A 133 14.20 -14.59 8.47
CA ASN A 133 13.51 -15.82 8.13
C ASN A 133 12.63 -16.31 9.29
N VAL A 134 11.32 -16.21 9.12
CA VAL A 134 10.32 -16.61 10.11
C VAL A 134 9.51 -17.74 9.52
N ILE A 135 9.53 -18.90 10.18
CA ILE A 135 8.59 -19.97 9.86
C ILE A 135 7.44 -19.86 10.86
N PHE A 136 6.19 -20.03 10.42
CA PHE A 136 4.98 -20.10 11.26
C PHE A 136 3.85 -20.84 10.55
N GLU A 137 3.26 -21.86 11.19
CA GLU A 137 2.16 -22.68 10.62
C GLU A 137 2.43 -23.17 9.19
N ASN A 138 3.67 -23.65 8.95
CA ASN A 138 4.19 -24.08 7.64
C ASN A 138 4.29 -22.97 6.56
N CYS A 139 4.12 -21.70 6.94
CA CYS A 139 4.43 -20.55 6.10
C CYS A 139 5.86 -20.08 6.38
N ASN A 140 6.59 -19.70 5.34
CA ASN A 140 7.92 -19.12 5.44
C ASN A 140 7.88 -17.63 5.06
N PHE A 141 8.03 -16.74 6.04
CA PHE A 141 8.08 -15.30 5.87
C PHE A 141 9.52 -14.81 5.89
N MET A 142 10.00 -14.38 4.72
CA MET A 142 11.34 -13.86 4.53
C MET A 142 11.37 -12.35 4.68
N ASN A 143 12.38 -11.86 5.39
CA ASN A 143 12.62 -10.42 5.61
C ASN A 143 11.36 -9.71 6.12
N LEU A 144 10.72 -10.27 7.15
CA LEU A 144 9.58 -9.62 7.79
C LEU A 144 10.07 -8.33 8.48
N THR A 145 9.48 -7.22 8.08
CA THR A 145 9.79 -5.88 8.58
C THR A 145 8.52 -5.21 9.09
N GLY A 146 8.68 -4.31 10.06
CA GLY A 146 7.60 -3.48 10.58
C GLY A 146 7.98 -2.01 10.62
N SER A 147 7.09 -1.14 10.16
CA SER A 147 7.23 0.32 10.24
C SER A 147 5.92 0.96 10.68
N ILE A 148 5.99 2.13 11.32
CA ILE A 148 4.80 2.96 11.49
C ILE A 148 4.79 3.98 10.34
N ASN A 149 3.73 3.98 9.57
CA ASN A 149 3.57 4.90 8.45
C ASN A 149 2.40 5.83 8.77
N GLN A 150 2.61 7.12 8.58
CA GLN A 150 1.50 8.07 8.60
C GLN A 150 1.00 8.22 7.18
N LEU A 151 -0.30 8.07 6.99
CA LEU A 151 -0.99 8.39 5.76
C LEU A 151 -1.90 9.55 6.07
N CYS A 152 -1.56 10.72 5.60
CA CYS A 152 -2.48 11.83 5.72
C CYS A 152 -3.71 11.63 4.82
N THR A 153 -4.84 12.10 5.33
CA THR A 153 -6.15 11.99 4.73
C THR A 153 -6.87 13.34 4.84
N LEU A 154 -7.98 13.47 4.11
CA LEU A 154 -8.87 14.63 4.15
C LEU A 154 -9.24 15.09 5.58
N THR A 155 -9.42 14.14 6.49
CA THR A 155 -9.95 14.36 7.85
C THR A 155 -8.87 14.42 8.92
N GLY A 156 -7.59 14.42 8.52
CA GLY A 156 -6.44 14.40 9.40
C GLY A 156 -5.43 13.34 9.01
N TYR A 157 -4.53 13.00 9.91
CA TYR A 157 -3.59 11.91 9.69
C TYR A 157 -4.23 10.59 10.08
N ASN A 158 -3.95 9.53 9.32
CA ASN A 158 -4.19 8.14 9.68
C ASN A 158 -2.85 7.41 9.84
N THR A 159 -2.54 7.00 11.06
CA THR A 159 -1.30 6.29 11.38
C THR A 159 -1.52 4.80 11.29
N PHE A 160 -0.63 4.08 10.61
CA PHE A 160 -0.72 2.65 10.39
C PHE A 160 0.54 1.93 10.86
N ARG A 161 0.37 0.81 11.55
CA ARG A 161 1.43 -0.19 11.68
C ARG A 161 1.45 -1.04 10.43
N VAL A 162 2.53 -0.95 9.67
CA VAL A 162 2.69 -1.63 8.40
C VAL A 162 3.72 -2.74 8.56
N TYR A 163 3.37 -3.93 8.09
CA TYR A 163 4.25 -5.09 8.07
C TYR A 163 4.38 -5.60 6.66
N ALA A 164 5.60 -5.94 6.27
CA ALA A 164 5.89 -6.44 4.94
C ALA A 164 6.85 -7.64 5.01
N CYS A 165 6.57 -8.69 4.27
CA CYS A 165 7.44 -9.86 4.13
C CYS A 165 7.29 -10.50 2.74
N ASN A 166 8.32 -11.20 2.31
CA ASN A 166 8.23 -12.06 1.13
C ASN A 166 7.84 -13.48 1.53
N VAL A 167 7.08 -14.16 0.68
CA VAL A 167 6.81 -15.59 0.79
C VAL A 167 7.18 -16.29 -0.51
N ASP A 168 7.66 -17.53 -0.41
CA ASP A 168 7.94 -18.37 -1.57
C ASP A 168 6.62 -18.78 -2.24
N VAL A 169 6.59 -18.80 -3.57
CA VAL A 169 5.46 -19.31 -4.34
C VAL A 169 5.91 -20.58 -5.05
N PRO A 170 5.48 -21.77 -4.57
CA PRO A 170 5.87 -23.03 -5.20
C PRO A 170 5.40 -23.09 -6.66
N SER A 171 6.21 -23.67 -7.54
CA SER A 171 5.84 -23.86 -8.96
C SER A 171 4.59 -24.71 -9.18
N SER A 172 4.20 -25.51 -8.19
CA SER A 172 2.94 -26.27 -8.17
C SER A 172 1.71 -25.41 -7.89
N ILE A 173 1.88 -24.22 -7.33
CA ILE A 173 0.84 -23.21 -7.13
C ILE A 173 0.77 -22.30 -8.35
N GLU A 174 1.91 -21.78 -8.78
CA GLU A 174 1.99 -20.90 -9.95
C GLU A 174 3.40 -20.86 -10.55
N GLN A 175 3.50 -20.92 -11.87
CA GLN A 175 4.77 -20.71 -12.58
C GLN A 175 5.07 -19.23 -12.74
N ARG A 176 6.16 -18.77 -12.11
CA ARG A 176 6.51 -17.35 -12.03
C ARG A 176 7.95 -17.11 -12.43
N ARG A 177 8.24 -15.91 -12.94
CA ARG A 177 9.62 -15.47 -13.20
C ARG A 177 10.42 -15.31 -11.91
N THR A 178 9.76 -14.76 -10.88
CA THR A 178 10.30 -14.65 -9.53
C THR A 178 9.54 -15.61 -8.62
N PRO A 179 10.23 -16.51 -7.89
CA PRO A 179 9.58 -17.54 -7.07
C PRO A 179 9.07 -16.99 -5.73
N THR A 180 8.95 -15.67 -5.59
CA THR A 180 8.49 -15.03 -4.36
C THR A 180 7.42 -13.99 -4.67
N THR A 181 6.63 -13.66 -3.65
CA THR A 181 5.65 -12.57 -3.66
C THR A 181 5.69 -11.78 -2.35
N LEU A 182 5.31 -10.51 -2.41
CA LEU A 182 5.30 -9.58 -1.28
C LEU A 182 3.90 -9.54 -0.65
N LEU A 183 3.83 -9.83 0.64
CA LEU A 183 2.65 -9.63 1.46
C LEU A 183 2.84 -8.37 2.31
N ILE A 184 1.81 -7.53 2.37
CA ILE A 184 1.78 -6.34 3.23
C ILE A 184 0.48 -6.33 4.03
N MET A 185 0.57 -6.06 5.32
CA MET A 185 -0.58 -5.76 6.19
C MET A 185 -0.41 -4.40 6.85
N ALA A 186 -1.47 -3.61 6.91
CA ALA A 186 -1.46 -2.31 7.57
C ALA A 186 -2.65 -2.17 8.53
N PHE A 187 -2.35 -1.83 9.78
CA PHE A 187 -3.31 -1.75 10.88
C PHE A 187 -3.47 -0.31 11.35
N PRO A 188 -4.67 0.30 11.28
CA PRO A 188 -4.89 1.67 11.72
C PRO A 188 -4.68 1.79 13.24
N CYS A 189 -3.88 2.76 13.67
CA CYS A 189 -3.58 3.03 15.09
C CYS A 189 -4.63 3.93 15.76
N GLU A 190 -5.53 4.52 14.98
CA GLU A 190 -6.43 5.59 15.40
C GLU A 190 -7.85 5.11 15.75
N LYS A 191 -8.70 6.06 16.17
CA LYS A 191 -10.07 5.80 16.66
C LYS A 191 -11.06 5.40 15.56
N ASP A 192 -10.72 5.58 14.29
CA ASP A 192 -11.55 5.22 13.14
C ASP A 192 -11.40 3.72 12.77
N TYR A 193 -11.13 2.87 13.77
CA TYR A 193 -10.99 1.42 13.62
C TYR A 193 -12.32 0.73 13.28
N TYR A 194 -13.45 1.42 13.39
CA TYR A 194 -14.77 0.92 13.01
C TYR A 194 -15.00 1.00 11.50
N LEU A 195 -14.13 1.68 10.74
CA LEU A 195 -14.22 1.77 9.30
C LEU A 195 -13.55 0.58 8.63
N THR A 196 -14.30 -0.04 7.71
CA THR A 196 -13.79 -1.08 6.82
C THR A 196 -12.79 -0.48 5.83
N ARG A 197 -11.85 -1.31 5.37
CA ARG A 197 -10.72 -0.90 4.54
C ARG A 197 -10.65 -1.74 3.28
N ASN A 198 -10.17 -1.12 2.21
CA ASN A 198 -9.99 -1.80 0.93
C ASN A 198 -8.88 -2.87 1.02
N VAL A 199 -9.04 -3.90 0.19
CA VAL A 199 -7.97 -4.80 -0.23
C VAL A 199 -7.24 -4.17 -1.41
N TYR A 200 -5.93 -4.41 -1.48
CA TYR A 200 -5.04 -3.80 -2.46
C TYR A 200 -4.29 -4.84 -3.30
N THR A 201 -4.05 -4.48 -4.56
CA THR A 201 -3.09 -5.12 -5.47
C THR A 201 -2.36 -4.02 -6.22
N GLY A 202 -1.47 -3.34 -5.50
CA GLY A 202 -0.84 -2.08 -5.91
C GLY A 202 -1.79 -0.87 -5.89
N LEU A 203 -3.06 -1.07 -6.20
CA LEU A 203 -4.15 -0.10 -6.12
C LEU A 203 -5.32 -0.66 -5.29
N PRO A 204 -6.21 0.19 -4.74
CA PRO A 204 -7.43 -0.26 -4.09
C PRO A 204 -8.29 -1.08 -5.06
N VAL A 205 -8.76 -2.25 -4.62
CA VAL A 205 -9.59 -3.17 -5.40
C VAL A 205 -11.02 -3.16 -4.92
N CYS A 206 -11.27 -3.65 -3.70
CA CYS A 206 -12.61 -3.76 -3.12
C CYS A 206 -12.58 -3.65 -1.60
N ASP A 207 -13.69 -3.20 -1.01
CA ASP A 207 -13.92 -3.26 0.43
C ASP A 207 -14.60 -4.57 0.80
N LEU A 208 -13.87 -5.42 1.51
CA LEU A 208 -14.38 -6.70 1.95
C LEU A 208 -15.01 -6.65 3.35
N GLY A 209 -14.81 -5.58 4.13
CA GLY A 209 -15.30 -5.52 5.51
C GLY A 209 -14.22 -5.70 6.58
N PHE A 210 -12.94 -5.82 6.21
CA PHE A 210 -11.85 -5.86 7.18
C PHE A 210 -11.52 -4.46 7.70
N ASN A 211 -11.31 -4.30 9.00
CA ASN A 211 -10.90 -3.04 9.61
C ASN A 211 -9.38 -2.79 9.53
N PHE A 212 -8.67 -3.60 8.76
CA PHE A 212 -7.26 -3.50 8.45
C PHE A 212 -7.06 -3.70 6.95
N MET A 213 -5.94 -3.19 6.43
CA MET A 213 -5.61 -3.26 5.01
C MET A 213 -4.64 -4.40 4.77
N PHE A 214 -4.71 -4.99 3.58
CA PHE A 214 -3.65 -5.85 3.10
C PHE A 214 -3.45 -5.70 1.59
N ASN A 215 -2.20 -5.85 1.17
CA ASN A 215 -1.79 -5.82 -0.22
C ASN A 215 -1.06 -7.11 -0.58
N ALA A 216 -1.48 -7.73 -1.68
CA ALA A 216 -0.79 -8.84 -2.31
C ALA A 216 -1.06 -8.81 -3.83
N ASP A 217 -0.29 -9.56 -4.58
CA ASP A 217 -0.36 -9.64 -6.04
C ASP A 217 -1.52 -10.51 -6.57
N PHE A 218 -2.70 -10.37 -5.96
CA PHE A 218 -3.88 -11.14 -6.33
C PHE A 218 -4.21 -11.01 -7.81
N HIS A 219 -4.60 -12.13 -8.41
CA HIS A 219 -5.26 -12.13 -9.70
C HIS A 219 -6.64 -11.49 -9.55
N LEU A 220 -6.94 -10.50 -10.39
CA LEU A 220 -8.21 -9.80 -10.37
C LEU A 220 -9.16 -10.35 -11.44
N VAL A 221 -10.46 -10.09 -11.29
CA VAL A 221 -11.43 -10.31 -12.37
C VAL A 221 -11.21 -9.30 -13.50
N THR A 222 -11.83 -9.50 -14.66
CA THR A 222 -11.61 -8.63 -15.84
C THR A 222 -11.94 -7.16 -15.59
N SER A 223 -12.97 -6.85 -14.78
CA SER A 223 -13.30 -5.47 -14.40
C SER A 223 -12.27 -4.85 -13.45
N ARG A 224 -11.42 -5.66 -12.81
CA ARG A 224 -10.45 -5.28 -11.78
C ARG A 224 -11.07 -4.67 -10.51
N GLU A 225 -12.39 -4.79 -10.36
CA GLU A 225 -13.15 -4.32 -9.19
C GLU A 225 -13.21 -5.36 -8.07
N ASN A 226 -12.73 -6.58 -8.31
CA ASN A 226 -12.70 -7.63 -7.30
C ASN A 226 -11.54 -8.62 -7.53
N VAL A 227 -11.18 -9.33 -6.47
CA VAL A 227 -10.23 -10.44 -6.53
C VAL A 227 -10.89 -11.62 -7.23
N ARG A 228 -10.13 -12.27 -8.11
CA ARG A 228 -10.60 -13.49 -8.78
C ARG A 228 -10.60 -14.64 -7.79
N GLU A 229 -11.79 -14.99 -7.34
CA GLU A 229 -11.99 -16.12 -6.45
C GLU A 229 -11.70 -17.45 -7.16
N ASN A 230 -11.45 -18.51 -6.38
CA ASN A 230 -11.29 -19.89 -6.85
C ASN A 230 -10.08 -20.14 -7.79
N VAL A 231 -9.05 -19.30 -7.72
CA VAL A 231 -7.73 -19.60 -8.31
C VAL A 231 -6.78 -20.03 -7.20
N GLN A 232 -6.01 -21.10 -7.45
CA GLN A 232 -5.10 -21.70 -6.48
C GLN A 232 -4.09 -20.69 -5.91
N PHE A 233 -3.53 -19.83 -6.77
CA PHE A 233 -2.61 -18.79 -6.36
C PHE A 233 -3.23 -17.78 -5.36
N ASN A 234 -4.42 -17.27 -5.66
CA ASN A 234 -5.11 -16.36 -4.74
C ASN A 234 -5.46 -17.03 -3.42
N ALA A 235 -5.82 -18.32 -3.44
CA ALA A 235 -6.08 -19.08 -2.21
C ALA A 235 -4.80 -19.23 -1.38
N TYR A 236 -3.67 -19.48 -2.03
CA TYR A 236 -2.35 -19.50 -1.39
C TYR A 236 -2.02 -18.17 -0.71
N LEU A 237 -2.21 -17.04 -1.39
CA LEU A 237 -1.97 -15.71 -0.81
C LEU A 237 -2.88 -15.43 0.40
N ARG A 238 -4.19 -15.66 0.25
CA ARG A 238 -5.21 -15.48 1.31
C ARG A 238 -4.84 -16.26 2.56
N ASP A 239 -4.43 -17.51 2.38
CA ASP A 239 -4.09 -18.42 3.45
C ASP A 239 -2.81 -18.01 4.19
N ASN A 240 -1.79 -17.55 3.46
CA ASN A 240 -0.57 -16.99 4.06
C ASN A 240 -0.84 -15.68 4.80
N LEU A 241 -1.75 -14.83 4.29
CA LEU A 241 -2.18 -13.62 4.98
C LEU A 241 -2.87 -13.94 6.31
N ALA A 242 -3.74 -14.96 6.36
CA ALA A 242 -4.35 -15.39 7.62
C ALA A 242 -3.31 -15.82 8.67
N VAL A 243 -2.28 -16.55 8.24
CA VAL A 243 -1.18 -16.99 9.12
C VAL A 243 -0.33 -15.80 9.57
N LEU A 244 0.02 -14.90 8.66
CA LEU A 244 0.79 -13.69 8.96
C LEU A 244 0.07 -12.81 9.98
N PHE A 245 -1.24 -12.60 9.83
CA PHE A 245 -2.06 -11.83 10.77
C PHE A 245 -1.90 -12.33 12.22
N VAL A 246 -2.04 -13.64 12.44
CA VAL A 246 -1.93 -14.22 13.79
C VAL A 246 -0.49 -14.16 14.30
N TYR A 247 0.51 -14.40 13.44
CA TYR A 247 1.91 -14.22 13.82
C TYR A 247 2.17 -12.79 14.32
N LEU A 248 1.69 -11.78 13.60
CA LEU A 248 1.89 -10.37 13.96
C LEU A 248 1.26 -10.04 15.32
N ILE A 249 0.05 -10.54 15.59
CA ILE A 249 -0.62 -10.34 16.89
C ILE A 249 0.17 -10.98 18.04
N LEU A 250 0.75 -12.16 17.82
CA LEU A 250 1.55 -12.85 18.83
C LEU A 250 2.87 -12.13 19.12
N ASN A 251 3.40 -11.35 18.17
CA ASN A 251 4.75 -10.77 18.25
C ASN A 251 4.77 -9.25 18.48
N ASP A 252 3.76 -8.50 18.02
CA ASP A 252 3.61 -7.08 18.34
C ASP A 252 2.63 -6.90 19.52
N SER A 253 3.20 -6.52 20.67
CA SER A 253 2.44 -6.31 21.91
C SER A 253 1.33 -5.26 21.82
N ASP A 254 1.46 -4.24 20.98
CA ASP A 254 0.42 -3.21 20.87
C ASP A 254 -0.66 -3.63 19.88
N LEU A 255 -0.30 -4.33 18.80
CA LEU A 255 -1.30 -4.98 17.93
C LEU A 255 -2.15 -5.98 18.73
N ARG A 256 -1.52 -6.72 19.66
CA ARG A 256 -2.19 -7.66 20.55
C ARG A 256 -3.19 -7.01 21.50
N LYS A 257 -2.83 -5.85 22.10
CA LYS A 257 -3.74 -5.10 22.98
C LYS A 257 -5.02 -4.70 22.25
N ASP A 258 -4.90 -4.41 20.97
CA ASP A 258 -5.99 -3.98 20.10
C ASP A 258 -6.57 -5.12 19.25
N ILE A 259 -6.31 -6.39 19.61
CA ILE A 259 -6.77 -7.57 18.85
C ILE A 259 -8.28 -7.57 18.59
N SER A 260 -9.08 -7.11 19.56
CA SER A 260 -10.54 -7.02 19.44
C SER A 260 -11.02 -6.05 18.36
N ARG A 261 -10.16 -5.11 17.91
CA ARG A 261 -10.46 -4.17 16.83
C ARG A 261 -10.30 -4.79 15.43
N TYR A 262 -9.35 -5.71 15.29
CA TYR A 262 -8.95 -6.26 14.00
C TYR A 262 -9.45 -7.68 13.76
N CYS A 263 -9.79 -8.43 14.82
CA CYS A 263 -10.30 -9.78 14.69
C CYS A 263 -11.60 -9.77 13.88
N PRO A 264 -11.64 -10.41 12.70
CA PRO A 264 -12.83 -10.41 11.86
C PRO A 264 -13.94 -11.21 12.55
N SER A 265 -15.07 -10.57 12.84
CA SER A 265 -16.27 -11.25 13.36
C SER A 265 -17.27 -11.49 12.24
N SER A 266 -17.97 -12.63 12.31
CA SER A 266 -19.11 -12.96 11.43
C SER A 266 -20.30 -11.99 11.56
N ASP A 267 -20.36 -11.20 12.63
CA ASP A 267 -21.46 -10.26 12.96
C ASP A 267 -21.20 -8.79 12.54
N THR A 268 -20.12 -8.50 11.82
CA THR A 268 -19.93 -7.11 11.35
C THR A 268 -21.06 -6.73 10.40
N HIS A 269 -21.74 -5.62 10.69
CA HIS A 269 -23.04 -5.18 10.15
C HIS A 269 -23.16 -4.98 8.62
N GLN A 270 -22.23 -5.47 7.80
CA GLN A 270 -22.39 -5.67 6.37
C GLN A 270 -21.55 -6.89 5.95
N VAL A 271 -22.15 -8.08 5.85
CA VAL A 271 -21.49 -9.26 5.27
C VAL A 271 -21.25 -8.99 3.78
N LYS A 272 -20.09 -8.41 3.44
CA LYS A 272 -19.59 -8.26 2.06
C LYS A 272 -18.69 -9.45 1.65
N HIS A 273 -18.42 -10.36 2.56
CA HIS A 273 -17.55 -11.50 2.33
C HIS A 273 -18.27 -12.59 1.54
N SER A 274 -17.69 -12.99 0.41
CA SER A 274 -18.04 -14.25 -0.24
C SER A 274 -17.61 -15.44 0.63
N SER A 275 -18.17 -16.62 0.36
CA SER A 275 -17.75 -17.87 1.02
C SER A 275 -16.25 -18.12 0.90
N TRP A 276 -15.62 -17.62 -0.15
CA TRP A 276 -14.18 -17.72 -0.35
C TRP A 276 -13.37 -16.92 0.67
N TRP A 277 -13.83 -15.73 1.08
CA TRP A 277 -13.17 -14.92 2.11
C TRP A 277 -13.50 -15.38 3.53
N LEU A 278 -14.67 -16.01 3.75
CA LEU A 278 -14.99 -16.63 5.04
C LEU A 278 -13.95 -17.69 5.45
N VAL A 279 -13.36 -18.42 4.50
CA VAL A 279 -12.26 -19.36 4.78
C VAL A 279 -11.06 -18.67 5.45
N MET A 280 -10.75 -17.43 5.08
CA MET A 280 -9.68 -16.65 5.74
C MET A 280 -10.04 -16.35 7.19
N ILE A 281 -11.29 -15.95 7.43
CA ILE A 281 -11.81 -15.62 8.77
C ILE A 281 -11.81 -16.88 9.65
N ASP A 282 -12.30 -18.00 9.13
CA ASP A 282 -12.30 -19.29 9.82
C ASP A 282 -10.88 -19.71 10.19
N ARG A 283 -9.92 -19.53 9.27
CA ARG A 283 -8.51 -19.84 9.53
C ARG A 283 -7.91 -18.91 10.59
N ILE A 284 -8.18 -17.61 10.55
CA ILE A 284 -7.76 -16.66 11.58
C ILE A 284 -8.33 -17.08 12.95
N ASN A 285 -9.63 -17.35 13.02
CA ASN A 285 -10.32 -17.73 14.25
C ASN A 285 -9.79 -19.06 14.81
N ALA A 286 -9.55 -20.05 13.96
CA ALA A 286 -8.96 -21.33 14.35
C ALA A 286 -7.55 -21.16 14.94
N LEU A 287 -6.71 -20.33 14.31
CA LEU A 287 -5.36 -20.04 14.79
C LEU A 287 -5.37 -19.21 16.09
N ILE A 288 -6.22 -18.19 16.21
CA ILE A 288 -6.39 -17.44 17.46
C ILE A 288 -6.83 -18.38 18.59
N THR A 289 -7.78 -19.27 18.32
CA THR A 289 -8.25 -20.27 19.30
C THR A 289 -7.11 -21.21 19.71
N LYS A 290 -6.32 -21.69 18.73
CA LYS A 290 -5.15 -22.55 18.98
C LYS A 290 -4.11 -21.88 19.88
N TYR A 291 -3.89 -20.58 19.74
CA TYR A 291 -2.89 -19.80 20.49
C TYR A 291 -3.48 -18.95 21.61
N LEU A 292 -4.72 -19.22 22.02
CA LEU A 292 -5.45 -18.41 23.02
C LEU A 292 -4.69 -18.32 24.35
N SER A 293 -4.09 -19.43 24.81
CA SER A 293 -3.30 -19.45 26.03
C SER A 293 -2.12 -18.47 25.99
N VAL A 294 -1.43 -18.38 24.85
CA VAL A 294 -0.28 -17.46 24.65
C VAL A 294 -0.75 -16.01 24.52
N LEU A 295 -1.91 -15.78 23.92
CA LEU A 295 -2.50 -14.44 23.79
C LEU A 295 -2.93 -13.85 25.14
N PHE A 296 -3.36 -14.70 26.07
CA PHE A 296 -3.94 -14.31 27.36
C PHE A 296 -3.14 -14.75 28.58
N ASP A 297 -1.89 -15.23 28.43
CA ASP A 297 -1.04 -15.54 29.58
C ASP A 297 -0.62 -14.24 30.28
N ILE A 298 -1.27 -13.95 31.40
CA ILE A 298 -1.16 -12.72 32.21
C ILE A 298 0.08 -12.76 33.14
N LYS A 299 0.92 -13.81 33.09
CA LYS A 299 2.09 -13.93 33.95
C LYS A 299 3.39 -13.77 33.18
N THR A 300 4.21 -12.82 33.66
CA THR A 300 5.59 -12.50 33.28
C THR A 300 5.78 -11.58 32.07
N GLY A 301 5.86 -10.29 32.38
CA GLY A 301 6.48 -9.26 31.54
C GLY A 301 7.99 -9.40 31.47
N GLU A 302 8.50 -10.59 31.10
CA GLU A 302 9.89 -10.77 30.72
C GLU A 302 9.92 -11.47 29.35
N HIS A 303 10.08 -10.64 28.31
CA HIS A 303 10.29 -11.07 26.95
C HIS A 303 11.57 -11.90 26.86
N VAL A 304 11.42 -13.22 26.86
CA VAL A 304 12.46 -14.13 26.40
C VAL A 304 11.91 -14.83 25.17
N HIS A 305 12.42 -14.40 24.01
CA HIS A 305 12.58 -15.23 22.83
C HIS A 305 11.55 -16.34 22.61
N LEU A 306 10.65 -16.14 21.65
CA LEU A 306 9.93 -17.16 20.87
C LEU A 306 10.88 -18.13 20.11
N LYS A 307 12.12 -18.35 20.57
CA LYS A 307 13.19 -19.15 19.94
C LYS A 307 12.84 -20.63 19.72
N HIS A 308 11.70 -21.12 20.20
CA HIS A 308 11.39 -22.56 20.25
C HIS A 308 10.05 -23.00 19.65
N MET A 309 9.20 -22.14 19.09
CA MET A 309 7.86 -22.60 18.64
C MET A 309 7.81 -23.30 17.28
N ILE A 310 8.94 -23.40 16.54
CA ILE A 310 9.07 -24.32 15.40
C ILE A 310 10.44 -24.95 15.42
N GLN A 311 10.57 -26.04 16.17
CA GLN A 311 11.49 -27.11 15.85
C GLN A 311 10.94 -28.37 16.51
N TYR A 312 10.41 -29.28 15.70
CA TYR A 312 10.72 -30.71 15.66
C TYR A 312 9.70 -31.41 14.76
N ASN A 313 10.14 -31.85 13.58
CA ASN A 313 9.58 -33.01 12.90
C ASN A 313 10.30 -34.25 13.48
N PRO A 314 9.60 -35.31 13.91
CA PRO A 314 10.23 -36.63 13.99
C PRO A 314 10.54 -37.17 12.59
#